data_AF-A0A1B7VSV7-F1
#
_entry.id   AF-A0A1B7VSV7-F1
#
_cell.length_a   1.000
_cell.length_b   1.000
_cell.length_c   1.000
_cell.angle_alpha   90.00
_cell.angle_beta   90.00
_cell.angle_gamma   90.00
#
_symmetry.space_group_name_H-M   'P 1'
#
loop_
_entity.id
_entity.type
_entity.pdbx_description
1 polymer ?
#
loop_
_entity_poly.entity_id
_entity_poly.type
_entity_poly.pdbx_seq_one_letter_code
_entity_poly.pdbx_strand_id
1 'polypeptide(L)'
;MVIISDTSVITNLISIEHIFLLQALYEKVIIPQAVYEELSRCHPLFLSELQAEKSPFLEVKTVKDKNKVYELKQQAKLDDGESEAIVLALELKTDLLLIDERRGRAEAQRLGIRITGLLGVLLEGKTRGFVVAVKPLMNKLIENSTFWISPLLYDKILLLAQEKEGE
;
A
#
# COMPACT_ATOMS: atom_id res chain seq x y z
N MET A 1 13.92 3.85 -5.94
CA MET A 1 13.07 2.65 -6.23
C MET A 1 11.67 3.12 -6.50
N VAL A 2 11.10 2.66 -7.60
CA VAL A 2 9.73 2.97 -8.04
C VAL A 2 8.83 1.81 -7.65
N ILE A 3 7.71 2.10 -6.98
CA ILE A 3 6.76 1.09 -6.51
C ILE A 3 5.38 1.36 -7.08
N ILE A 4 4.50 0.36 -7.03
CA ILE A 4 3.06 0.55 -7.27
C ILE A 4 2.30 0.31 -5.96
N SER A 5 1.22 1.06 -5.73
CA SER A 5 0.36 0.88 -4.57
C SER A 5 -1.10 0.72 -4.97
N ASP A 6 -1.82 -0.12 -4.23
CA ASP A 6 -3.27 -0.10 -4.18
C ASP A 6 -3.80 1.03 -3.27
N THR A 7 -5.14 1.10 -3.15
CA THR A 7 -5.81 2.12 -2.34
C THR A 7 -5.62 1.88 -0.84
N SER A 8 -5.72 0.63 -0.39
CA SER A 8 -5.81 0.29 1.04
C SER A 8 -4.55 0.71 1.80
N VAL A 9 -3.36 0.53 1.21
CA VAL A 9 -2.11 0.95 1.85
C VAL A 9 -2.05 2.47 2.01
N ILE A 10 -2.50 3.23 1.00
CA ILE A 10 -2.47 4.70 1.03
C ILE A 10 -3.47 5.25 2.04
N THR A 11 -4.72 4.79 2.01
CA THR A 11 -5.77 5.27 2.92
C THR A 11 -5.45 4.97 4.37
N ASN A 12 -4.87 3.80 4.65
CA ASN A 12 -4.43 3.45 5.99
C ASN A 12 -3.23 4.27 6.47
N LEU A 13 -2.29 4.65 5.59
CA LEU A 13 -1.22 5.58 5.97
C LEU A 13 -1.75 6.99 6.23
N ILE A 14 -2.76 7.43 5.48
CA ILE A 14 -3.43 8.72 5.71
C ILE A 14 -4.15 8.70 7.06
N SER A 15 -4.87 7.62 7.39
CA SER A 15 -5.67 7.53 8.63
C SER A 15 -4.83 7.58 9.91
N ILE A 16 -3.55 7.21 9.83
CA ILE A 16 -2.59 7.33 10.93
C ILE A 16 -1.65 8.54 10.80
N GLU A 17 -1.84 9.40 9.80
CA GLU A 17 -1.01 10.59 9.53
C GLU A 17 0.45 10.26 9.16
N HIS A 18 0.71 9.12 8.51
CA HIS A 18 2.06 8.64 8.13
C HIS A 18 2.26 8.47 6.61
N ILE A 19 1.47 9.16 5.78
CA ILE A 19 1.62 9.11 4.32
C ILE A 19 3.02 9.55 3.84
N PHE A 20 3.70 10.39 4.63
CA PHE A 20 5.08 10.83 4.39
C PHE A 20 6.07 9.65 4.27
N LEU A 21 5.76 8.48 4.85
CA LEU A 21 6.60 7.29 4.72
C LEU A 21 6.77 6.85 3.27
N LEU A 22 5.74 7.02 2.44
CA LEU A 22 5.85 6.67 1.03
C LEU A 22 6.87 7.56 0.31
N GLN A 23 6.86 8.86 0.60
CA GLN A 23 7.81 9.83 0.06
C GLN A 23 9.23 9.63 0.61
N ALA A 24 9.36 9.20 1.87
CA ALA A 24 10.66 8.98 2.51
C ALA A 24 11.33 7.67 2.09
N LEU A 25 10.54 6.62 1.83
CA LEU A 25 11.03 5.27 1.55
C LEU A 25 11.21 5.00 0.05
N TYR A 26 10.40 5.65 -0.78
CA TYR A 26 10.35 5.39 -2.22
C TYR A 26 10.61 6.67 -3.00
N GLU A 27 11.28 6.51 -4.13
CA GLU A 27 11.59 7.62 -5.03
C GLU A 27 10.32 8.06 -5.76
N LYS A 28 9.46 7.09 -6.10
CA LYS A 28 8.21 7.32 -6.79
C LYS A 28 7.21 6.24 -6.46
N VAL A 29 5.96 6.66 -6.24
CA VAL A 29 4.81 5.79 -6.04
C VAL A 29 3.89 5.94 -7.22
N ILE A 30 3.72 4.88 -7.99
CA ILE A 30 2.77 4.85 -9.08
C ILE A 30 1.45 4.27 -8.56
N ILE A 31 0.34 4.92 -8.87
CA ILE A 31 -0.99 4.38 -8.58
C ILE A 31 -1.77 4.22 -9.89
N PRO A 32 -2.61 3.17 -9.99
CA PRO A 32 -3.51 3.02 -11.12
C PRO A 32 -4.65 4.06 -11.08
N GLN A 33 -5.35 4.22 -12.20
CA GLN A 33 -6.46 5.17 -12.33
C GLN A 33 -7.59 4.87 -11.35
N ALA A 34 -7.96 3.60 -11.16
CA ALA A 34 -9.00 3.21 -10.21
C ALA A 34 -8.68 3.64 -8.77
N VAL A 35 -7.41 3.50 -8.35
CA VAL A 35 -6.94 3.93 -7.01
C VAL A 35 -7.03 5.45 -6.87
N TYR A 36 -6.64 6.20 -7.90
CA TYR A 36 -6.76 7.66 -7.89
C TYR A 36 -8.22 8.11 -7.76
N GLU A 37 -9.15 7.45 -8.46
CA GLU A 37 -10.58 7.76 -8.41
C GLU A 37 -11.20 7.45 -7.04
N GLU A 38 -10.75 6.38 -6.39
CA GLU A 38 -11.14 6.06 -5.03
C GLU A 38 -10.60 7.08 -4.02
N LEU A 39 -9.31 7.42 -4.11
CA LEU A 39 -8.68 8.46 -3.27
C LEU A 39 -9.36 9.82 -3.47
N SER A 40 -9.79 10.15 -4.69
CA SER A 40 -10.52 11.39 -4.98
C SER A 40 -11.87 11.47 -4.27
N ARG A 41 -12.51 10.34 -4.01
CA ARG A 41 -13.80 10.27 -3.30
C ARG A 41 -13.61 10.25 -1.79
N CYS A 42 -12.63 9.51 -1.29
CA CYS A 42 -12.43 9.29 0.14
C CYS A 42 -11.53 10.34 0.81
N HIS A 43 -10.54 10.87 0.08
CA HIS A 43 -9.54 11.82 0.58
C HIS A 43 -9.27 12.97 -0.42
N PRO A 44 -10.29 13.77 -0.79
CA PRO A 44 -10.14 14.85 -1.77
C PRO A 44 -9.14 15.94 -1.34
N LEU A 45 -9.02 16.21 -0.03
CA LEU A 45 -8.06 17.19 0.49
C LEU A 45 -6.62 16.75 0.26
N PHE A 46 -6.30 15.49 0.51
CA PHE A 46 -4.97 14.92 0.28
C PHE A 46 -4.53 15.06 -1.17
N LEU A 47 -5.41 14.74 -2.14
CA LEU A 47 -5.07 14.90 -3.56
C LEU A 47 -4.92 16.37 -3.95
N SER A 48 -5.71 17.27 -3.36
CA SER A 48 -5.60 18.71 -3.62
C SER A 48 -4.25 19.25 -3.14
N GLU A 49 -3.80 18.82 -1.96
CA GLU A 49 -2.48 19.17 -1.40
C GLU A 49 -1.35 18.61 -2.29
N LEU A 50 -1.45 17.34 -2.69
CA LEU A 50 -0.46 16.69 -3.53
C LEU A 50 -0.34 17.33 -4.92
N GLN A 51 -1.45 17.81 -5.49
CA GLN A 51 -1.45 18.56 -6.76
C GLN A 51 -0.81 19.95 -6.63
N ALA A 52 -0.86 20.56 -5.44
CA ALA A 52 -0.23 21.84 -5.17
C ALA A 52 1.30 21.72 -4.99
N GLU A 53 1.81 20.53 -4.66
CA GLU A 53 3.24 20.26 -4.58
C GLU A 53 3.89 20.25 -5.98
N LYS A 54 5.01 20.97 -6.13
CA LYS A 54 5.72 21.11 -7.41
C LYS A 54 6.40 19.82 -7.92
N SER A 55 6.47 18.78 -7.10
CA SER A 55 7.06 17.49 -7.47
C SER A 55 6.36 16.37 -6.70
N PRO A 56 5.14 15.97 -7.11
CA PRO A 56 4.41 14.93 -6.41
C PRO A 56 5.20 13.61 -6.52
N PHE A 57 5.51 13.00 -5.37
CA PHE A 57 6.12 11.67 -5.33
C PHE A 57 5.17 10.59 -5.87
N LEU A 58 3.89 10.93 -6.04
CA LEU A 58 2.83 10.09 -6.56
C LEU A 58 2.57 10.37 -8.04
N GLU A 59 2.51 9.33 -8.87
CA GLU A 59 2.17 9.40 -10.29
C GLU A 59 0.98 8.50 -10.59
N VAL A 60 0.00 9.03 -11.33
CA VAL A 60 -1.15 8.25 -11.80
C VAL A 60 -0.83 7.66 -13.18
N LYS A 61 -1.08 6.37 -13.37
CA LYS A 61 -0.99 5.72 -14.68
C LYS A 61 -2.20 4.86 -14.98
N THR A 62 -2.65 4.92 -16.22
CA THR A 62 -3.71 4.05 -16.73
C THR A 62 -3.10 2.74 -17.26
N VAL A 63 -3.70 1.63 -16.86
CA VAL A 63 -3.41 0.29 -17.42
C VAL A 63 -3.73 0.22 -18.92
N LYS A 64 -2.92 -0.53 -19.67
CA LYS A 64 -3.15 -0.76 -21.10
C LYS A 64 -3.97 -2.03 -21.34
N ASP A 65 -3.69 -3.09 -20.59
CA ASP A 65 -4.33 -4.39 -20.72
C ASP A 65 -5.62 -4.49 -19.89
N LYS A 66 -6.68 -3.87 -20.41
CA LYS A 66 -8.01 -3.91 -19.79
C LYS A 66 -8.62 -5.31 -19.75
N ASN A 67 -8.22 -6.20 -20.67
CA ASN A 67 -8.69 -7.58 -20.68
C ASN A 67 -8.12 -8.33 -19.47
N LYS A 68 -6.84 -8.12 -19.16
CA LYS A 68 -6.23 -8.73 -17.99
C LYS A 68 -6.85 -8.24 -16.68
N VAL A 69 -7.16 -6.95 -16.59
CA VAL A 69 -7.91 -6.40 -15.44
C VAL A 69 -9.24 -7.12 -15.28
N TYR A 70 -10.00 -7.27 -16.37
CA TYR A 70 -11.28 -7.99 -16.34
C TYR A 70 -11.12 -9.46 -15.91
N GLU A 71 -10.10 -10.17 -16.41
CA GLU A 71 -9.81 -11.54 -15.99
C GLU A 71 -9.54 -11.64 -14.48
N LEU A 72 -8.70 -10.77 -13.93
CA LEU A 72 -8.36 -10.76 -12.51
C LEU A 72 -9.59 -10.48 -11.64
N LYS A 73 -10.40 -9.49 -12.03
CA LYS A 73 -11.67 -9.20 -11.34
C LYS A 73 -12.60 -10.40 -11.30
N GLN A 74 -12.77 -11.11 -12.42
CA GLN A 74 -13.73 -12.22 -12.52
C GLN A 74 -13.23 -13.49 -11.85
N GLN A 75 -11.96 -13.86 -12.08
CA GLN A 75 -11.40 -15.14 -11.66
C GLN A 75 -10.89 -15.10 -10.22
N ALA A 76 -10.14 -14.06 -9.87
CA ALA A 76 -9.57 -13.88 -8.54
C ALA A 76 -10.48 -13.08 -7.59
N LYS A 77 -11.61 -12.53 -8.09
CA LYS A 77 -12.57 -11.74 -7.32
C LYS A 77 -11.91 -10.56 -6.61
N LEU A 78 -11.04 -9.88 -7.36
CA LEU A 78 -10.34 -8.66 -6.94
C LEU A 78 -11.18 -7.44 -7.30
N ASP A 79 -10.99 -6.36 -6.56
CA ASP A 79 -11.59 -5.07 -6.91
C ASP A 79 -10.83 -4.38 -8.07
N ASP A 80 -11.32 -3.22 -8.49
CA ASP A 80 -10.71 -2.43 -9.56
C ASP A 80 -9.30 -1.93 -9.20
N GLY A 81 -9.10 -1.47 -7.96
CA GLY A 81 -7.82 -0.93 -7.50
C GLY A 81 -6.74 -2.00 -7.45
N GLU A 82 -7.02 -3.14 -6.82
CA GLU A 82 -6.14 -4.30 -6.75
C GLU A 82 -5.80 -4.83 -8.15
N SER A 83 -6.83 -5.01 -9.00
CA SER A 83 -6.65 -5.58 -10.34
C SER A 83 -5.80 -4.68 -11.22
N GLU A 84 -6.09 -3.37 -11.23
CA GLU A 84 -5.29 -2.43 -12.00
C GLU A 84 -3.86 -2.31 -11.44
N ALA A 85 -3.67 -2.33 -10.12
CA ALA A 85 -2.35 -2.26 -9.52
C ALA A 85 -1.47 -3.47 -9.91
N ILE A 86 -2.04 -4.68 -9.90
CA ILE A 86 -1.35 -5.90 -10.35
C ILE A 86 -1.00 -5.83 -11.84
N VAL A 87 -1.96 -5.46 -12.69
CA VAL A 87 -1.72 -5.36 -14.15
C VAL A 87 -0.65 -4.31 -14.44
N LEU A 88 -0.72 -3.16 -13.79
CA LEU A 88 0.26 -2.09 -13.95
C LEU A 88 1.66 -2.54 -13.50
N ALA A 89 1.75 -3.34 -12.43
CA ALA A 89 3.03 -3.90 -12.00
C ALA A 89 3.64 -4.86 -13.02
N LEU A 90 2.81 -5.64 -13.71
CA LEU A 90 3.26 -6.49 -14.81
C LEU A 90 3.70 -5.66 -16.03
N GLU A 91 2.93 -4.65 -16.41
CA GLU A 91 3.22 -3.80 -17.56
C GLU A 91 4.52 -3.01 -17.38
N LEU A 92 4.75 -2.48 -16.19
CA LEU A 92 5.90 -1.65 -15.87
C LEU A 92 7.10 -2.45 -15.36
N LYS A 93 6.91 -3.76 -15.07
CA LYS A 93 7.92 -4.64 -14.47
C LYS A 93 8.52 -4.03 -13.20
N THR A 94 7.67 -3.48 -12.34
CA THR A 94 8.12 -2.83 -11.10
C THR A 94 8.66 -3.83 -10.10
N ASP A 95 9.62 -3.36 -9.28
CA ASP A 95 10.33 -4.19 -8.30
C ASP A 95 9.48 -4.56 -7.08
N LEU A 96 8.40 -3.81 -6.81
CA LEU A 96 7.57 -3.97 -5.63
C LEU A 96 6.15 -3.41 -5.84
N LEU A 97 5.17 -4.20 -5.40
CA LEU A 97 3.76 -3.81 -5.28
C LEU A 97 3.36 -3.74 -3.80
N LEU A 98 2.75 -2.62 -3.40
CA LEU A 98 2.11 -2.45 -2.09
C LEU A 98 0.66 -2.93 -2.20
N ILE A 99 0.32 -3.98 -1.45
CA ILE A 99 -1.01 -4.59 -1.44
C ILE A 99 -1.24 -5.36 -0.13
N ASP A 100 -2.37 -5.10 0.55
CA ASP A 100 -2.67 -5.70 1.86
C ASP A 100 -3.66 -6.87 1.78
N GLU A 101 -4.58 -6.82 0.84
CA GLU A 101 -5.69 -7.75 0.70
C GLU A 101 -5.22 -9.17 0.36
N ARG A 102 -5.73 -10.17 1.10
CA ARG A 102 -5.27 -11.56 1.00
C ARG A 102 -5.36 -12.13 -0.42
N ARG A 103 -6.42 -11.81 -1.16
CA ARG A 103 -6.64 -12.32 -2.52
C ARG A 103 -5.68 -11.67 -3.50
N GLY A 104 -5.60 -10.33 -3.49
CA GLY A 104 -4.65 -9.59 -4.33
C GLY A 104 -3.20 -10.01 -4.08
N ARG A 105 -2.81 -10.18 -2.81
CA ARG A 105 -1.48 -10.69 -2.43
C ARG A 105 -1.19 -12.07 -3.03
N ALA A 106 -2.13 -13.01 -2.91
CA ALA A 106 -1.95 -14.36 -3.43
C ALA A 106 -1.80 -14.36 -4.96
N GLU A 107 -2.60 -13.54 -5.65
CA GLU A 107 -2.57 -13.45 -7.10
C GLU A 107 -1.31 -12.75 -7.62
N ALA A 108 -0.89 -11.64 -6.99
CA ALA A 108 0.36 -10.97 -7.31
C ALA A 108 1.57 -11.91 -7.14
N GLN A 109 1.61 -12.69 -6.05
CA GLN A 109 2.65 -13.70 -5.83
C GLN A 109 2.61 -14.81 -6.89
N ARG A 110 1.41 -15.30 -7.26
CA ARG A 110 1.24 -16.31 -8.32
C ARG A 110 1.80 -15.82 -9.66
N LEU A 111 1.72 -14.53 -9.92
CA LEU A 111 2.24 -13.86 -11.11
C LEU A 111 3.72 -13.46 -11.00
N GLY A 112 4.39 -13.81 -9.91
CA GLY A 112 5.83 -13.57 -9.70
C GLY A 112 6.17 -12.14 -9.28
N ILE A 113 5.18 -11.34 -8.87
CA ILE A 113 5.38 -9.96 -8.43
C ILE A 113 5.83 -9.97 -6.97
N ARG A 114 6.90 -9.23 -6.67
CA ARG A 114 7.30 -9.01 -5.29
C ARG A 114 6.31 -8.07 -4.62
N ILE A 115 5.84 -8.45 -3.44
CA ILE A 115 4.84 -7.67 -2.71
C ILE A 115 5.34 -7.27 -1.31
N THR A 116 4.80 -6.16 -0.82
CA THR A 116 4.74 -5.86 0.61
C THR A 116 3.39 -5.25 0.94
N GLY A 117 3.02 -5.22 2.21
CA GLY A 117 1.81 -4.55 2.69
C GLY A 117 2.16 -3.36 3.58
N LEU A 118 1.14 -2.69 4.12
CA LEU A 118 1.26 -1.55 5.04
C LEU A 118 2.20 -1.83 6.21
N LEU A 119 2.06 -2.98 6.87
CA LEU A 119 2.90 -3.35 8.01
C LEU A 119 4.39 -3.49 7.62
N GLY A 120 4.66 -3.91 6.39
CA GLY A 120 6.01 -3.94 5.85
C GLY A 120 6.56 -2.53 5.61
N VAL A 121 5.72 -1.59 5.16
CA VAL A 121 6.09 -0.17 5.05
C VAL A 121 6.42 0.42 6.42
N LEU A 122 5.63 0.13 7.45
CA LEU A 122 5.91 0.60 8.82
C LEU A 122 7.22 0.02 9.38
N LEU A 123 7.48 -1.27 9.15
CA LEU A 123 8.72 -1.92 9.55
C LEU A 123 9.94 -1.35 8.83
N GLU A 124 9.84 -1.09 7.53
CA GLU A 124 10.91 -0.45 6.76
C GLU A 124 11.13 0.98 7.26
N GLY A 125 10.05 1.73 7.51
CA GLY A 125 10.08 3.06 8.11
C GLY A 125 10.82 3.06 9.45
N LYS A 126 10.57 2.06 10.30
CA LYS A 126 11.29 1.91 11.56
C LYS A 126 12.77 1.59 11.34
N THR A 127 13.07 0.64 10.46
CA THR A 127 14.43 0.22 10.16
C THR A 127 15.29 1.38 9.65
N ARG A 128 14.68 2.31 8.90
CA ARG A 128 15.34 3.53 8.40
C ARG A 128 15.29 4.73 9.34
N GLY A 129 14.67 4.59 10.52
CA GLY A 129 14.60 5.65 11.53
C GLY A 129 13.52 6.71 11.28
N PHE A 130 12.59 6.50 10.33
CA PHE A 130 11.44 7.38 10.11
C PHE A 130 10.28 7.11 11.08
N VAL A 131 10.22 5.90 11.64
CA VAL A 131 9.22 5.50 12.65
C VAL A 131 9.95 5.13 13.93
N VAL A 132 9.58 5.76 15.05
CA VAL A 132 10.17 5.46 16.36
C VAL A 132 9.66 4.11 16.88
N ALA A 133 8.33 3.90 16.82
CA ALA A 133 7.69 2.68 17.28
C ALA A 133 6.52 2.29 16.37
N VAL A 134 6.42 1.01 16.01
CA VAL A 134 5.33 0.47 15.16
C VAL A 134 4.09 0.11 15.99
N LYS A 135 4.24 -0.31 17.25
CA LYS A 135 3.15 -0.65 18.17
C LYS A 135 2.05 0.42 18.24
N PRO A 136 2.36 1.71 18.52
CA PRO A 136 1.32 2.73 18.56
C PRO A 136 0.64 2.97 17.20
N LEU A 137 1.38 2.82 16.09
CA LEU A 137 0.82 2.98 14.75
C LEU A 137 -0.12 1.83 14.40
N MET A 138 0.25 0.58 14.73
CA MET A 138 -0.63 -0.57 14.58
C MET A 138 -1.90 -0.44 15.42
N ASN A 139 -1.80 0.07 16.66
CA ASN A 139 -2.98 0.31 17.49
C ASN A 139 -3.90 1.36 16.87
N LYS A 140 -3.34 2.48 16.39
CA LYS A 140 -4.12 3.49 15.66
C LYS A 140 -4.80 2.90 14.41
N LEU A 141 -4.14 2.02 13.67
CA LEU A 141 -4.75 1.33 12.53
C LEU A 141 -5.97 0.51 12.96
N ILE A 142 -5.84 -0.27 14.04
CA ILE A 142 -6.94 -1.11 14.55
C ILE A 142 -8.11 -0.24 15.06
N GLU A 143 -7.81 0.89 15.71
CA GLU A 143 -8.83 1.77 16.32
C GLU A 143 -9.53 2.69 15.31
N ASN A 144 -8.80 3.23 14.34
CA ASN A 144 -9.25 4.34 13.50
C ASN A 144 -9.53 3.96 12.04
N SER A 145 -9.32 2.70 11.65
CA SER A 145 -9.51 2.25 10.27
C SER A 145 -10.20 0.89 10.19
N THR A 146 -10.53 0.46 8.98
CA THR A 146 -11.05 -0.89 8.71
C THR A 146 -9.94 -1.95 8.68
N PHE A 147 -8.70 -1.58 9.06
CA PHE A 147 -7.55 -2.46 9.04
C PHE A 147 -7.67 -3.58 10.07
N TRP A 148 -7.61 -4.82 9.58
CA TRP A 148 -7.62 -6.02 10.41
C TRP A 148 -6.25 -6.68 10.43
N ILE A 149 -5.79 -6.99 11.64
CA ILE A 149 -4.54 -7.72 11.88
C ILE A 149 -4.81 -8.88 12.84
N SER A 150 -4.32 -10.06 12.48
CA SER A 150 -4.41 -11.22 13.39
C SER A 150 -3.45 -11.03 14.57
N PRO A 151 -3.78 -11.53 15.78
CA PRO A 151 -2.88 -11.46 16.92
C PRO A 151 -1.49 -12.04 16.63
N LEU A 152 -1.44 -13.16 15.90
CA LEU A 152 -0.19 -13.78 15.48
C LEU A 152 0.66 -12.86 14.58
N LEU A 153 0.03 -12.15 13.63
CA LEU A 153 0.74 -11.21 12.78
C LEU A 153 1.18 -9.98 13.57
N TYR A 154 0.33 -9.46 14.46
CA TYR A 154 0.65 -8.35 15.34
C TYR A 154 1.91 -8.63 16.17
N ASP A 155 1.94 -9.77 16.87
CA ASP A 155 3.10 -10.19 17.68
C ASP A 155 4.35 -10.40 16.83
N LYS A 156 4.19 -10.95 15.63
CA LYS A 156 5.29 -11.13 14.69
C LYS A 156 5.88 -9.78 14.26
N ILE A 157 5.05 -8.77 13.99
CA ILE A 157 5.53 -7.44 13.63
C ILE A 157 6.25 -6.79 14.82
N LEU A 158 5.73 -6.91 16.04
CA LEU A 158 6.43 -6.41 17.24
C LEU A 158 7.78 -7.07 17.44
N LEU A 159 7.88 -8.39 17.23
CA LEU A 159 9.15 -9.11 17.31
C LEU A 159 10.15 -8.60 16.26
N LEU A 160 9.72 -8.46 15.00
CA LEU A 160 10.56 -7.94 13.91
C LEU A 160 10.99 -6.48 14.16
N ALA A 161 10.13 -5.69 14.80
CA ALA A 161 10.41 -4.31 15.19
C ALA A 161 11.25 -4.20 16.46
N GLN A 162 11.59 -5.31 17.13
CA GLN A 162 12.26 -5.31 18.44
C GLN A 162 11.46 -4.51 19.50
N GLU A 163 10.14 -4.59 19.44
CA GLU A 163 9.18 -3.95 20.36
C GLU A 163 8.40 -4.97 21.19
N LYS A 164 8.73 -6.25 21.08
CA LYS A 164 8.18 -7.25 21.99
C LYS A 164 8.80 -7.01 23.37
N GLU A 165 7.98 -6.54 24.30
CA GLU A 165 8.34 -6.54 25.72
C GLU A 165 8.67 -7.99 26.12
N GLY A 166 9.82 -8.18 26.76
CA GLY A 166 10.20 -9.48 27.28
C GLY A 166 9.13 -9.99 28.24
N GLU A 167 8.77 -11.27 28.10
CA GLU A 167 7.96 -12.00 29.08
C GLU A 167 8.56 -11.94 30.49
#